data_AF-A0A9P4WUW7-F1
#
_entry.id   AF-A0A9P4WUW7-F1
#
_cell.length_a   1.000
_cell.length_b   1.000
_cell.length_c   1.000
_cell.angle_alpha   90.00
_cell.angle_beta   90.00
_cell.angle_gamma   90.00
#
_symmetry.space_group_name_H-M   'P 1'
#
loop_
_entity.id
_entity.type
_entity.pdbx_description
1 polymer ?
#
loop_
_entity_poly.entity_id
_entity_poly.type
_entity_poly.pdbx_seq_one_letter_code
_entity_poly.pdbx_strand_id
1 'polypeptide(L)'
;MPSASVELWTLYAFGVAITFLRTYARVSAVGYRELRADDYLIWLALLIYTAQTILGYNVGIASHGLANNGMTDAERTALLTDDPEYGWRVVGSKIQLAGWTTAPCLLWTLKTCVAFFYYRLTSGLGTYQKRINVAMGLIATTFVIVILTIFLSCRPFSRYWQISPDPGNVCQPAISRPIVWVTFVTNVSTDIFLFMIPIPMLWKSSLRLYKKMAATSVLSAGLLIIICATLKSIYVIVDPVNGGALAAEWGTRETFIAVVTTNLPMIFPLFKVWLQPFLPSTLRSSSNNKAYRTPGSGFITIGGGGASSHADRTPRSATRISANPTFDNESEERIFKDDEVKMQHLHSPTESERPQGAIVVSKQVSVTTEAFGKQGACRPV
;
A
#
# COMPACT_ATOMS: atom_id res chain seq x y z
N MET A 1 -30.99 2.41 -15.71
CA MET A 1 -29.83 3.15 -16.26
C MET A 1 -29.34 4.32 -15.38
N PRO A 2 -30.19 5.16 -14.72
CA PRO A 2 -29.70 6.27 -13.91
C PRO A 2 -28.84 5.82 -12.71
N SER A 3 -29.26 4.78 -11.99
CA SER A 3 -28.59 4.28 -10.78
C SER A 3 -27.17 3.76 -11.04
N ALA A 4 -27.00 2.87 -12.01
CA ALA A 4 -25.68 2.28 -12.34
C ALA A 4 -24.68 3.34 -12.84
N SER A 5 -25.16 4.33 -13.61
CA SER A 5 -24.31 5.44 -14.07
C SER A 5 -23.88 6.34 -12.92
N VAL A 6 -24.80 6.66 -12.01
CA VAL A 6 -24.49 7.45 -10.80
C VAL A 6 -23.49 6.69 -9.91
N GLU A 7 -23.69 5.40 -9.70
CA GLU A 7 -22.74 4.56 -8.95
C GLU A 7 -21.34 4.60 -9.59
N LEU A 8 -21.25 4.35 -10.90
CA LEU A 8 -19.99 4.34 -11.66
C LEU A 8 -19.21 5.67 -11.51
N TRP A 9 -19.86 6.80 -11.73
CA TRP A 9 -19.22 8.11 -11.63
C TRP A 9 -18.88 8.50 -10.19
N THR A 10 -19.70 8.08 -9.22
CA THR A 10 -19.43 8.29 -7.79
C THR A 10 -18.18 7.53 -7.37
N LEU A 11 -18.10 6.23 -7.66
CA LEU A 11 -16.93 5.39 -7.37
C LEU A 11 -15.67 5.92 -8.06
N TYR A 12 -15.80 6.39 -9.30
CA TYR A 12 -14.70 7.04 -10.02
C TYR A 12 -14.22 8.30 -9.30
N ALA A 13 -15.11 9.22 -8.96
CA ALA A 13 -14.77 10.47 -8.27
C ALA A 13 -14.05 10.22 -6.94
N PHE A 14 -14.55 9.26 -6.14
CA PHE A 14 -13.88 8.87 -4.90
C PHE A 14 -12.49 8.25 -5.15
N GLY A 15 -12.35 7.35 -6.13
CA GLY A 15 -11.07 6.73 -6.47
C GLY A 15 -10.02 7.76 -6.93
N VAL A 16 -10.44 8.73 -7.75
CA VAL A 16 -9.61 9.88 -8.17
C VAL A 16 -9.19 10.70 -6.95
N ALA A 17 -10.15 11.14 -6.12
CA ALA A 17 -9.88 11.97 -4.95
C ALA A 17 -8.88 11.29 -3.99
N ILE A 18 -9.03 10.00 -3.74
CA ILE A 18 -8.11 9.21 -2.89
C ILE A 18 -6.71 9.12 -3.51
N THR A 19 -6.61 8.98 -4.83
CA THR A 19 -5.31 8.94 -5.52
C THR A 19 -4.60 10.29 -5.44
N PHE A 20 -5.31 11.40 -5.64
CA PHE A 20 -4.76 12.74 -5.44
C PHE A 20 -4.33 12.97 -3.99
N LEU A 21 -5.15 12.54 -3.02
CA LEU A 21 -4.82 12.63 -1.59
C LEU A 21 -3.56 11.83 -1.25
N ARG A 22 -3.39 10.63 -1.83
CA ARG A 22 -2.14 9.87 -1.72
C ARG A 22 -0.96 10.67 -2.27
N THR A 23 -1.06 11.23 -3.47
CA THR A 23 0.07 11.93 -4.08
C THR A 23 0.45 13.15 -3.23
N TYR A 24 -0.55 13.88 -2.72
CA TYR A 24 -0.32 14.97 -1.76
C TYR A 24 0.38 14.47 -0.48
N ALA A 25 -0.08 13.36 0.10
CA ALA A 25 0.55 12.72 1.27
C ALA A 25 2.02 12.40 1.04
N ARG A 26 2.31 11.81 -0.12
CA ARG A 26 3.66 11.41 -0.48
C ARG A 26 4.58 12.61 -0.67
N VAL A 27 4.11 13.60 -1.43
CA VAL A 27 4.85 14.83 -1.72
C VAL A 27 5.09 15.63 -0.43
N SER A 28 4.09 15.72 0.45
CA SER A 28 4.25 16.40 1.74
C SER A 28 5.24 15.68 2.66
N ALA A 29 5.30 14.35 2.59
CA ALA A 29 6.23 13.57 3.40
C ALA A 29 7.68 13.67 2.89
N VAL A 30 7.93 13.44 1.60
CA VAL A 30 9.30 13.20 1.09
C VAL A 30 9.77 14.26 0.08
N GLY A 31 8.89 15.18 -0.32
CA GLY A 31 9.18 16.20 -1.32
C GLY A 31 9.17 15.68 -2.77
N TYR A 32 9.20 16.61 -3.73
CA TYR A 32 9.04 16.30 -5.16
C TYR A 32 10.24 15.59 -5.80
N ARG A 33 11.43 15.68 -5.19
CA ARG A 33 12.69 15.15 -5.77
C ARG A 33 12.96 13.68 -5.45
N GLU A 34 12.22 13.08 -4.52
CA GLU A 34 12.42 11.70 -4.05
C GLU A 34 11.22 10.79 -4.36
N LEU A 35 10.45 11.13 -5.39
CA LEU A 35 9.38 10.28 -5.90
C LEU A 35 9.96 9.00 -6.50
N ARG A 36 9.34 7.87 -6.18
CA ARG A 36 9.82 6.54 -6.60
C ARG A 36 8.92 5.95 -7.67
N ALA A 37 9.31 4.79 -8.22
CA ALA A 37 8.56 4.11 -9.29
C ALA A 37 7.07 3.87 -8.95
N ASP A 38 6.74 3.55 -7.70
CA ASP A 38 5.34 3.34 -7.28
C ASP A 38 4.50 4.63 -7.32
N ASP A 39 5.14 5.79 -7.16
CA ASP A 39 4.48 7.10 -7.24
C ASP A 39 4.15 7.48 -8.70
N TYR A 40 4.86 6.93 -9.70
CA TYR A 40 4.53 7.10 -11.12
C TYR A 40 3.53 6.05 -11.61
N LEU A 41 3.67 4.80 -11.15
CA LEU A 41 2.78 3.71 -11.53
C LEU A 41 1.32 3.96 -11.10
N ILE A 42 1.11 4.66 -9.99
CA ILE A 42 -0.26 4.97 -9.55
C ILE A 42 -0.97 5.97 -10.48
N TRP A 43 -0.24 6.87 -11.13
CA TRP A 43 -0.81 7.76 -12.14
C TRP A 43 -1.13 7.01 -13.44
N LEU A 44 -0.28 6.06 -13.83
CA LEU A 44 -0.61 5.13 -14.92
C LEU A 44 -1.88 4.33 -14.59
N ALA A 45 -1.99 3.81 -13.37
CA ALA A 45 -3.20 3.12 -12.91
C ALA A 45 -4.43 4.04 -12.95
N LEU A 46 -4.29 5.32 -12.58
CA LEU A 46 -5.39 6.29 -12.65
C LEU A 46 -5.86 6.50 -14.10
N LEU A 47 -4.93 6.64 -15.06
CA LEU A 47 -5.28 6.77 -16.48
C LEU A 47 -6.03 5.54 -17.00
N ILE A 48 -5.58 4.33 -16.63
CA ILE A 48 -6.26 3.09 -17.01
C ILE A 48 -7.63 3.00 -16.33
N TYR A 49 -7.75 3.43 -15.07
CA TYR A 49 -9.02 3.47 -14.35
C TYR A 49 -10.01 4.42 -15.03
N THR A 50 -9.58 5.61 -15.44
CA THR A 50 -10.40 6.54 -16.23
C THR A 50 -10.86 5.89 -17.54
N ALA A 51 -9.96 5.22 -18.27
CA ALA A 51 -10.32 4.53 -19.50
C ALA A 51 -11.37 3.43 -19.25
N GLN A 52 -11.22 2.65 -18.19
CA GLN A 52 -12.18 1.61 -17.80
C GLN A 52 -13.56 2.21 -17.44
N THR A 53 -13.60 3.30 -16.67
CA THR A 53 -14.84 4.00 -16.33
C THR A 53 -15.54 4.53 -17.58
N ILE A 54 -14.79 5.12 -18.52
CA ILE A 54 -15.34 5.61 -19.79
C ILE A 54 -15.89 4.45 -20.63
N LEU A 55 -15.19 3.32 -20.71
CA LEU A 55 -15.69 2.13 -21.42
C LEU A 55 -16.98 1.62 -20.80
N GLY A 56 -17.04 1.50 -19.46
CA GLY A 56 -18.26 1.08 -18.75
C GLY A 56 -19.45 2.00 -19.00
N TYR A 57 -19.23 3.32 -19.02
CA TYR A 57 -20.27 4.29 -19.35
C TYR A 57 -20.74 4.16 -20.81
N ASN A 58 -19.80 3.96 -21.75
CA ASN A 58 -20.12 3.79 -23.16
C ASN A 58 -20.88 2.48 -23.47
N VAL A 59 -20.74 1.42 -22.67
CA VAL A 59 -21.62 0.24 -22.79
C VAL A 59 -23.08 0.63 -22.59
N GLY A 60 -23.38 1.47 -21.60
CA GLY A 60 -24.75 1.90 -21.34
C GLY A 60 -25.33 2.80 -22.43
N ILE A 61 -24.52 3.72 -22.97
CA ILE A 61 -24.99 4.75 -23.90
C ILE A 61 -24.85 4.35 -25.37
N ALA A 62 -23.68 3.84 -25.78
CA ALA A 62 -23.39 3.56 -27.18
C ALA A 62 -23.96 2.23 -27.65
N SER A 63 -24.12 1.26 -26.75
CA SER A 63 -24.67 -0.07 -27.09
C SER A 63 -25.97 -0.40 -26.37
N HIS A 64 -26.56 0.53 -25.60
CA HIS A 64 -27.78 0.30 -24.81
C HIS A 64 -27.66 -0.90 -23.85
N GLY A 65 -26.44 -1.26 -23.43
CA GLY A 65 -26.17 -2.47 -22.64
C GLY A 65 -26.19 -3.78 -23.43
N LEU A 66 -26.36 -3.72 -24.76
CA LEU A 66 -26.40 -4.89 -25.63
C LEU A 66 -25.00 -5.29 -26.10
N ALA A 67 -24.79 -6.59 -26.32
CA ALA A 67 -23.62 -7.16 -26.97
C ALA A 67 -24.04 -8.41 -27.78
N ASN A 68 -23.07 -9.19 -28.27
CA ASN A 68 -23.33 -10.40 -29.06
C ASN A 68 -23.79 -11.63 -28.24
N ASN A 69 -24.07 -11.47 -26.95
CA ASN A 69 -24.60 -12.49 -26.05
C ASN A 69 -26.10 -12.28 -25.78
N GLY A 70 -26.71 -13.18 -24.99
CA GLY A 70 -28.10 -13.02 -24.53
C GLY A 70 -29.15 -13.02 -25.65
N MET A 71 -28.88 -13.77 -26.73
CA MET A 71 -29.80 -13.97 -27.85
C MET A 71 -29.94 -15.45 -28.16
N THR A 72 -31.17 -15.86 -28.45
CA THR A 72 -31.52 -17.16 -29.03
C THR A 72 -31.16 -17.20 -30.52
N ASP A 73 -31.02 -18.40 -31.09
CA ASP A 73 -30.73 -18.56 -32.53
C ASP A 73 -31.84 -17.98 -33.42
N ALA A 74 -33.10 -18.02 -32.94
CA ALA A 74 -34.24 -17.42 -33.63
C ALA A 74 -34.11 -15.88 -33.69
N GLU A 75 -33.79 -15.23 -32.57
CA GLU A 75 -33.57 -13.77 -32.51
C GLU A 75 -32.39 -13.34 -33.38
N ARG A 76 -31.28 -14.10 -33.37
CA ARG A 76 -30.10 -13.81 -34.22
C ARG A 76 -30.41 -13.88 -35.71
N THR A 77 -31.26 -14.82 -36.11
CA THR A 77 -31.63 -15.04 -37.51
C THR A 77 -32.69 -14.02 -37.97
N ALA A 78 -33.56 -13.60 -37.06
CA ALA A 78 -34.57 -12.58 -37.32
C ALA A 78 -33.99 -11.15 -37.38
N LEU A 79 -32.84 -10.90 -36.73
CA LEU A 79 -32.21 -9.59 -36.70
C LEU A 79 -31.56 -9.26 -38.06
N LEU A 80 -32.14 -8.28 -38.76
CA LEU A 80 -31.62 -7.78 -40.03
C LEU A 80 -30.35 -6.95 -39.82
N THR A 81 -29.42 -7.01 -40.77
CA THR A 81 -28.16 -6.25 -40.70
C THR A 81 -28.37 -4.73 -40.78
N ASP A 82 -29.47 -4.29 -41.40
CA ASP A 82 -29.84 -2.88 -41.50
C ASP A 82 -30.51 -2.33 -40.23
N ASP A 83 -30.84 -3.21 -39.27
CA ASP A 83 -31.43 -2.80 -37.98
C ASP A 83 -30.38 -2.05 -37.13
N PRO A 84 -30.69 -0.87 -36.57
CA PRO A 84 -29.79 -0.16 -35.66
C PRO A 84 -29.32 -1.03 -34.47
N GLU A 85 -30.14 -1.98 -34.01
CA GLU A 85 -29.77 -2.91 -32.93
C GLU A 85 -28.54 -3.76 -33.31
N TYR A 86 -28.41 -4.18 -34.57
CA TYR A 86 -27.24 -4.92 -35.03
C TYR A 86 -25.96 -4.11 -34.81
N GLY A 87 -26.00 -2.81 -35.14
CA GLY A 87 -24.89 -1.88 -34.91
C GLY A 87 -24.55 -1.71 -33.42
N TRP A 88 -25.57 -1.54 -32.56
CA TRP A 88 -25.38 -1.42 -31.11
C TRP A 88 -24.71 -2.66 -30.52
N ARG A 89 -25.13 -3.87 -30.93
CA ARG A 89 -24.53 -5.12 -30.45
C ARG A 89 -23.08 -5.31 -30.90
N VAL A 90 -22.76 -4.92 -32.13
CA VAL A 90 -21.37 -4.94 -32.64
C VAL A 90 -20.49 -3.98 -31.83
N VAL A 91 -20.96 -2.76 -31.60
CA VAL A 91 -20.24 -1.76 -30.80
C VAL A 91 -20.08 -2.23 -29.35
N GLY A 92 -21.15 -2.73 -28.73
CA GLY A 92 -21.12 -3.25 -27.37
C GLY A 92 -20.15 -4.41 -27.19
N SER A 93 -20.08 -5.32 -28.16
CA SER A 93 -19.12 -6.43 -28.13
C SER A 93 -17.66 -5.95 -28.17
N LYS A 94 -17.37 -4.92 -28.97
CA LYS A 94 -16.04 -4.30 -29.02
C LYS A 94 -15.69 -3.59 -27.72
N ILE A 95 -16.63 -2.82 -27.15
CA ILE A 95 -16.44 -2.14 -25.87
C ILE A 95 -16.22 -3.16 -24.74
N GLN A 96 -16.99 -4.25 -24.74
CA GLN A 96 -16.86 -5.31 -23.73
C GLN A 96 -15.49 -5.99 -23.81
N LEU A 97 -14.98 -6.27 -25.01
CA LEU A 97 -13.63 -6.81 -25.22
C LEU A 97 -12.56 -5.83 -24.72
N ALA A 98 -12.72 -4.54 -25.02
CA ALA A 98 -11.83 -3.50 -24.51
C ALA A 98 -11.90 -3.43 -22.97
N GLY A 99 -13.08 -3.52 -22.37
CA GLY A 99 -13.30 -3.56 -20.93
C GLY A 99 -12.58 -4.72 -20.25
N TRP A 100 -12.72 -5.93 -20.82
CA TRP A 100 -12.00 -7.13 -20.37
C TRP A 100 -10.49 -7.04 -20.53
N THR A 101 -9.99 -6.17 -21.41
CA THR A 101 -8.55 -5.89 -21.56
C THR A 101 -8.08 -4.85 -20.54
N THR A 102 -8.83 -3.76 -20.37
CA THR A 102 -8.47 -2.67 -19.45
C THR A 102 -8.52 -3.07 -17.99
N ALA A 103 -9.45 -3.94 -17.59
CA ALA A 103 -9.59 -4.35 -16.20
C ALA A 103 -8.35 -5.12 -15.67
N PRO A 104 -7.81 -6.14 -16.37
CA PRO A 104 -6.52 -6.73 -16.02
C PRO A 104 -5.36 -5.73 -16.03
N CYS A 105 -5.30 -4.83 -17.02
CA CYS A 105 -4.26 -3.78 -17.05
C CYS A 105 -4.28 -2.94 -15.76
N LEU A 106 -5.47 -2.56 -15.27
CA LEU A 106 -5.60 -1.82 -14.02
C LEU A 106 -5.21 -2.68 -12.82
N LEU A 107 -5.85 -3.84 -12.64
CA LEU A 107 -5.65 -4.69 -11.46
C LEU A 107 -4.19 -5.14 -11.32
N TRP A 108 -3.53 -5.55 -12.41
CA TRP A 108 -2.12 -5.95 -12.36
C TRP A 108 -1.17 -4.78 -12.15
N THR A 109 -1.49 -3.58 -12.64
CA THR A 109 -0.72 -2.37 -12.33
C THR A 109 -0.82 -2.04 -10.83
N LEU A 110 -2.03 -2.13 -10.25
CA LEU A 110 -2.24 -1.91 -8.81
C LEU A 110 -1.52 -2.97 -7.95
N LYS A 111 -1.59 -4.26 -8.32
CA LYS A 111 -0.82 -5.33 -7.67
C LYS A 111 0.68 -5.07 -7.72
N THR A 112 1.18 -4.57 -8.85
CA THR A 112 2.59 -4.19 -9.02
C THR A 112 2.95 -3.02 -8.09
N CYS A 113 2.09 -2.01 -7.94
CA CYS A 113 2.27 -0.92 -6.98
C CYS A 113 2.37 -1.45 -5.54
N VAL A 114 1.49 -2.38 -5.14
CA VAL A 114 1.53 -3.02 -3.82
C VAL A 114 2.81 -3.84 -3.62
N ALA A 115 3.24 -4.60 -4.63
CA ALA A 115 4.47 -5.37 -4.56
C ALA A 115 5.70 -4.47 -4.36
N PHE A 116 5.82 -3.35 -5.08
CA PHE A 116 6.88 -2.36 -4.87
C PHE A 116 6.82 -1.72 -3.48
N PHE A 117 5.61 -1.42 -2.98
CA PHE A 117 5.44 -0.93 -1.63
C PHE A 117 5.94 -1.93 -0.58
N TYR A 118 5.62 -3.22 -0.73
CA TYR A 118 6.13 -4.26 0.16
C TYR A 118 7.64 -4.46 0.04
N TYR A 119 8.19 -4.36 -1.18
CA TYR A 119 9.62 -4.43 -1.41
C TYR A 119 10.36 -3.33 -0.62
N ARG A 120 9.80 -2.12 -0.62
CA ARG A 120 10.31 -1.00 0.17
C ARG A 120 10.16 -1.21 1.68
N LEU A 121 9.00 -1.69 2.13
CA LEU A 121 8.74 -1.88 3.57
C LEU A 121 9.65 -2.95 4.19
N THR A 122 10.06 -3.94 3.39
CA THR A 122 10.89 -5.06 3.80
C THR A 122 12.36 -4.91 3.42
N SER A 123 12.79 -3.70 3.04
CA SER A 123 14.21 -3.41 2.78
C SER A 123 15.04 -3.75 4.02
N GLY A 124 16.02 -4.64 3.88
CA GLY A 124 16.83 -5.15 4.98
C GLY A 124 16.46 -6.57 5.45
N LEU A 125 15.31 -7.12 5.04
CA LEU A 125 14.91 -8.49 5.34
C LEU A 125 15.01 -9.38 4.10
N GLY A 126 16.21 -9.90 3.81
CA GLY A 126 16.51 -10.61 2.56
C GLY A 126 15.57 -11.77 2.21
N THR A 127 15.05 -12.52 3.19
CA THR A 127 14.08 -13.61 2.94
C THR A 127 12.74 -13.09 2.40
N TYR A 128 12.27 -11.94 2.86
CA TYR A 128 11.01 -11.34 2.41
C TYR A 128 11.14 -10.74 1.01
N GLN A 129 12.29 -10.12 0.71
CA GLN A 129 12.57 -9.59 -0.63
C GLN A 129 12.56 -10.69 -1.71
N LYS A 130 13.10 -11.87 -1.43
CA LYS A 130 13.02 -13.02 -2.35
C LYS A 130 11.56 -13.41 -2.64
N ARG A 131 10.70 -13.46 -1.61
CA ARG A 131 9.27 -13.76 -1.78
C ARG A 131 8.55 -12.71 -2.61
N ILE A 132 8.88 -11.43 -2.44
CA ILE A 132 8.29 -10.32 -3.20
C ILE A 132 8.75 -10.36 -4.66
N ASN A 133 10.01 -10.71 -4.94
CA ASN A 133 10.50 -10.90 -6.31
C ASN A 133 9.76 -12.05 -7.01
N VAL A 134 9.49 -13.16 -6.30
CA VAL A 134 8.64 -14.24 -6.81
C VAL A 134 7.22 -13.73 -7.08
N ALA A 135 6.65 -12.90 -6.19
CA ALA A 135 5.35 -12.27 -6.40
C ALA A 135 5.32 -11.43 -7.69
N MET A 136 6.33 -10.60 -7.93
CA MET A 136 6.44 -9.78 -9.13
C MET A 136 6.53 -10.64 -10.40
N GLY A 137 7.31 -11.73 -10.38
CA GLY A 137 7.36 -12.68 -11.49
C GLY A 137 6.02 -13.36 -11.75
N LEU A 138 5.29 -13.74 -10.69
CA LEU A 138 3.97 -14.35 -10.79
C LEU A 138 2.93 -13.36 -11.35
N ILE A 139 2.94 -12.10 -10.89
CA ILE A 139 2.09 -11.02 -11.42
C ILE A 139 2.36 -10.82 -12.92
N ALA A 140 3.64 -10.68 -13.33
CA ALA A 140 3.99 -10.50 -14.74
C ALA A 140 3.54 -11.69 -15.62
N THR A 141 3.78 -12.92 -15.14
CA THR A 141 3.42 -14.13 -15.89
C THR A 141 1.90 -14.28 -16.04
N THR A 142 1.16 -14.09 -14.94
CA THR A 142 -0.30 -14.17 -14.95
C THR A 142 -0.94 -13.07 -15.80
N PHE A 143 -0.35 -11.87 -15.84
CA PHE A 143 -0.79 -10.79 -16.73
C PHE A 143 -0.72 -11.23 -18.19
N VAL A 144 0.44 -11.74 -18.60
CA VAL A 144 0.65 -12.22 -19.97
C VAL A 144 -0.34 -13.33 -20.32
N ILE A 145 -0.57 -14.30 -19.41
CA ILE A 145 -1.55 -15.37 -19.61
C ILE A 145 -2.94 -14.79 -19.87
N VAL A 146 -3.41 -13.85 -19.02
CA VAL A 146 -4.75 -13.25 -19.16
C VAL A 146 -4.89 -12.50 -20.48
N ILE A 147 -3.90 -11.68 -20.85
CA ILE A 147 -3.92 -10.93 -22.12
C ILE A 147 -3.93 -11.89 -23.31
N LEU A 148 -3.08 -12.92 -23.31
CA LEU A 148 -3.07 -13.93 -24.38
C LEU A 148 -4.41 -14.66 -24.46
N THR A 149 -5.03 -15.02 -23.33
CA THR A 149 -6.36 -15.64 -23.32
C THR A 149 -7.40 -14.71 -23.96
N ILE A 150 -7.40 -13.42 -23.66
CA ILE A 150 -8.36 -12.47 -24.24
C ILE A 150 -8.22 -12.36 -25.76
N PHE A 151 -7.00 -12.33 -26.30
CA PHE A 151 -6.79 -12.13 -27.73
C PHE A 151 -6.73 -13.42 -28.56
N LEU A 152 -6.41 -14.57 -27.95
CA LEU A 152 -6.20 -15.84 -28.65
C LEU A 152 -7.32 -16.86 -28.48
N SER A 153 -8.26 -16.68 -27.53
CA SER A 153 -9.32 -17.66 -27.29
C SER A 153 -10.29 -17.81 -28.47
N CYS A 154 -10.65 -16.70 -29.13
CA CYS A 154 -11.59 -16.71 -30.24
C CYS A 154 -10.87 -16.62 -31.60
N ARG A 155 -11.14 -17.57 -32.50
CA ARG A 155 -10.57 -17.62 -33.86
C ARG A 155 -11.66 -17.87 -34.91
N PRO A 156 -11.72 -17.07 -36.00
CA PRO A 156 -10.99 -15.81 -36.23
C PRO A 156 -11.43 -14.70 -35.26
N PHE A 157 -10.53 -13.73 -35.01
CA PHE A 157 -10.75 -12.66 -34.02
C PHE A 157 -12.00 -11.81 -34.31
N SER A 158 -12.40 -11.71 -35.59
CA SER A 158 -13.62 -11.01 -36.01
C SER A 158 -14.91 -11.60 -35.42
N ARG A 159 -14.90 -12.86 -34.96
CA ARG A 159 -16.05 -13.50 -34.32
C ARG A 159 -16.43 -12.88 -32.98
N TYR A 160 -15.55 -12.10 -32.34
CA TYR A 160 -15.88 -11.39 -31.10
C TYR A 160 -17.03 -10.39 -31.25
N TRP A 161 -17.29 -9.91 -32.46
CA TRP A 161 -18.40 -9.00 -32.77
C TRP A 161 -19.31 -9.57 -33.86
N GLN A 162 -19.29 -10.88 -34.08
CA GLN A 162 -20.25 -11.56 -34.95
C GLN A 162 -21.58 -11.75 -34.21
N ILE A 163 -22.68 -11.42 -34.88
CA ILE A 163 -24.04 -11.53 -34.33
C ILE A 163 -24.74 -12.79 -34.84
N SER A 164 -24.72 -13.02 -36.16
CA SER A 164 -25.31 -14.18 -36.82
C SER A 164 -24.31 -14.75 -37.85
N PRO A 165 -24.12 -16.09 -37.93
CA PRO A 165 -24.64 -17.13 -37.02
C PRO A 165 -24.03 -17.04 -35.61
N ASP A 166 -24.50 -17.81 -34.63
CA ASP A 166 -23.96 -17.78 -33.25
C ASP A 166 -22.43 -18.07 -33.26
N PRO A 167 -21.58 -17.14 -32.77
CA PRO A 167 -20.14 -17.35 -32.70
C PRO A 167 -19.72 -18.33 -31.59
N GLY A 168 -20.66 -18.74 -30.71
CA GLY A 168 -20.42 -19.60 -29.57
C GLY A 168 -19.82 -18.87 -28.35
N ASN A 169 -19.93 -19.48 -27.16
CA ASN A 169 -19.59 -18.84 -25.89
C ASN A 169 -18.15 -18.30 -25.83
N VAL A 170 -17.18 -18.99 -26.43
CA VAL A 170 -15.77 -18.58 -26.42
C VAL A 170 -15.57 -17.19 -27.04
N CYS A 171 -16.40 -16.84 -28.04
CA CYS A 171 -16.35 -15.61 -28.80
C CYS A 171 -17.38 -14.56 -28.34
N GLN A 172 -18.00 -14.73 -27.17
CA GLN A 172 -18.93 -13.77 -26.58
C GLN A 172 -18.24 -13.06 -25.41
N PRO A 173 -17.61 -11.87 -25.60
CA PRO A 173 -16.75 -11.26 -24.58
C PRO A 173 -17.42 -11.10 -23.22
N ALA A 174 -18.71 -10.78 -23.18
CA ALA A 174 -19.45 -10.55 -21.94
C ALA A 174 -19.53 -11.79 -21.03
N ILE A 175 -19.54 -13.00 -21.60
CA ILE A 175 -19.79 -14.26 -20.87
C ILE A 175 -18.81 -15.38 -21.26
N SER A 176 -17.68 -15.05 -21.88
CA SER A 176 -16.71 -16.03 -22.38
C SER A 176 -16.10 -16.82 -21.24
N ARG A 177 -16.44 -18.10 -21.15
CA ARG A 177 -15.93 -19.03 -20.12
C ARG A 177 -14.40 -19.02 -19.98
N PRO A 178 -13.59 -19.12 -21.06
CA PRO A 178 -12.13 -19.11 -20.90
C PRO A 178 -11.62 -17.77 -20.33
N ILE A 179 -12.15 -16.63 -20.79
CA ILE A 179 -11.74 -15.30 -20.29
C ILE A 179 -12.08 -15.18 -18.80
N VAL A 180 -13.30 -15.55 -18.42
CA VAL A 180 -13.80 -15.45 -17.04
C VAL A 180 -12.99 -16.34 -16.10
N TRP A 181 -12.82 -17.63 -16.43
CA TRP A 181 -12.10 -18.57 -15.57
C TRP A 181 -10.63 -18.26 -15.44
N VAL A 182 -9.93 -17.98 -16.53
CA VAL A 182 -8.49 -17.67 -16.49
C VAL A 182 -8.26 -16.38 -15.70
N THR A 183 -9.05 -15.34 -15.95
CA THR A 183 -8.95 -14.07 -15.20
C THR A 183 -9.24 -14.29 -13.72
N PHE A 184 -10.31 -15.02 -13.37
CA PHE A 184 -10.67 -15.29 -11.98
C PHE A 184 -9.56 -16.04 -11.23
N VAL A 185 -9.09 -17.18 -11.77
CA VAL A 185 -8.09 -18.02 -11.12
C VAL A 185 -6.77 -17.26 -10.95
N THR A 186 -6.31 -16.57 -11.99
CA THR A 186 -5.05 -15.81 -11.94
C THR A 186 -5.14 -14.59 -11.01
N ASN A 187 -6.28 -13.88 -11.00
CA ASN A 187 -6.52 -12.74 -10.13
C ASN A 187 -6.58 -13.15 -8.66
N VAL A 188 -7.38 -14.16 -8.31
CA VAL A 188 -7.50 -14.64 -6.93
C VAL A 188 -6.20 -15.26 -6.43
N SER A 189 -5.52 -16.07 -7.25
CA SER A 189 -4.25 -16.70 -6.85
C SER A 189 -3.15 -15.66 -6.58
N THR A 190 -3.02 -14.63 -7.42
CA THR A 190 -2.10 -13.51 -7.18
C THR A 190 -2.45 -12.72 -5.91
N ASP A 191 -3.73 -12.47 -5.63
CA ASP A 191 -4.15 -11.75 -4.43
C ASP A 191 -3.87 -12.54 -3.15
N ILE A 192 -4.17 -13.84 -3.14
CA ILE A 192 -3.85 -14.73 -2.02
C ILE A 192 -2.34 -14.73 -1.77
N PHE A 193 -1.52 -14.80 -2.84
CA PHE A 193 -0.07 -14.79 -2.68
C PHE A 193 0.42 -13.47 -2.07
N LEU A 194 -0.05 -12.33 -2.56
CA LEU A 194 0.30 -11.01 -2.01
C LEU A 194 -0.16 -10.84 -0.56
N PHE A 195 -1.34 -11.35 -0.23
CA PHE A 195 -1.91 -11.35 1.12
C PHE A 195 -1.09 -12.18 2.12
N MET A 196 -0.49 -13.30 1.67
CA MET A 196 0.31 -14.17 2.54
C MET A 196 1.71 -13.60 2.87
N ILE A 197 2.20 -12.61 2.13
CA ILE A 197 3.52 -11.99 2.37
C ILE A 197 3.58 -11.26 3.73
N PRO A 198 2.66 -10.35 4.08
CA PRO A 198 2.73 -9.60 5.34
C PRO A 198 2.29 -10.38 6.58
N ILE A 199 1.55 -11.49 6.46
CA ILE A 199 1.01 -12.22 7.64
C ILE A 199 2.13 -12.69 8.60
N PRO A 200 3.16 -13.42 8.15
CA PRO A 200 4.22 -13.87 9.03
C PRO A 200 5.01 -12.70 9.63
N MET A 201 5.14 -11.60 8.87
CA MET A 201 5.81 -10.38 9.33
C MET A 201 5.05 -9.73 10.48
N LEU A 202 3.72 -9.65 10.39
CA LEU A 202 2.85 -9.07 11.41
C LEU A 202 2.84 -9.85 12.73
N TRP A 203 3.05 -11.17 12.67
CA TRP A 203 3.03 -12.04 13.85
C TRP A 203 4.37 -12.10 14.57
N LYS A 204 5.49 -12.08 13.83
CA LYS A 204 6.84 -12.17 14.43
C LYS A 204 7.50 -10.83 14.74
N SER A 205 7.03 -9.72 14.18
CA SER A 205 7.75 -8.45 14.27
C SER A 205 7.14 -7.49 15.29
N SER A 206 8.00 -6.94 16.17
CA SER A 206 7.72 -5.80 17.06
C SER A 206 7.62 -4.49 16.27
N LEU A 207 6.75 -4.45 15.26
CA LEU A 207 6.53 -3.23 14.49
C LEU A 207 5.72 -2.24 15.32
N ARG A 208 6.11 -0.96 15.28
CA ARG A 208 5.32 0.14 15.83
C ARG A 208 3.88 0.06 15.30
N LEU A 209 2.90 0.30 16.19
CA LEU A 209 1.46 0.15 15.94
C LEU A 209 0.98 0.72 14.60
N TYR A 210 1.54 1.84 14.14
CA TYR A 210 1.15 2.43 12.86
C TYR A 210 1.48 1.56 11.63
N LYS A 211 2.66 0.91 11.60
CA LYS A 211 3.03 -0.03 10.52
C LYS A 211 2.14 -1.26 10.56
N LYS A 212 1.80 -1.71 11.77
CA LYS A 212 0.89 -2.84 12.00
C LYS A 212 -0.52 -2.54 11.48
N MET A 213 -1.08 -1.36 11.82
CA MET A 213 -2.41 -0.94 11.33
C MET A 213 -2.46 -0.77 9.82
N ALA A 214 -1.46 -0.13 9.21
CA ALA A 214 -1.39 0.02 7.75
C ALA A 214 -1.35 -1.35 7.06
N ALA A 215 -0.52 -2.27 7.53
CA ALA A 215 -0.45 -3.62 6.98
C ALA A 215 -1.74 -4.43 7.21
N THR A 216 -2.39 -4.33 8.39
CA THR A 216 -3.69 -4.98 8.65
C THR A 216 -4.80 -4.42 7.74
N SER A 217 -4.81 -3.12 7.45
CA SER A 217 -5.83 -2.51 6.60
C SER A 217 -5.75 -3.00 5.15
N VAL A 218 -4.54 -3.12 4.60
CA VAL A 218 -4.31 -3.70 3.26
C VAL A 218 -4.72 -5.17 3.26
N LEU A 219 -4.44 -5.87 4.36
CA LEU A 219 -4.78 -7.26 4.53
C LEU A 219 -6.30 -7.50 4.52
N SER A 220 -7.07 -6.70 5.27
CA SER A 220 -8.54 -6.77 5.26
C SER A 220 -9.14 -6.45 3.89
N ALA A 221 -8.53 -5.51 3.17
CA ALA A 221 -9.07 -5.08 1.89
C ALA A 221 -8.74 -6.05 0.75
N GLY A 222 -7.65 -6.81 0.83
CA GLY A 222 -7.38 -7.95 -0.05
C GLY A 222 -8.49 -9.01 0.00
N LEU A 223 -9.07 -9.27 1.17
CA LEU A 223 -10.20 -10.18 1.31
C LEU A 223 -11.46 -9.66 0.59
N LEU A 224 -11.72 -8.35 0.66
CA LEU A 224 -12.86 -7.73 -0.04
C LEU A 224 -12.71 -7.83 -1.56
N ILE A 225 -11.49 -7.70 -2.09
CA ILE A 225 -11.20 -7.88 -3.51
C ILE A 225 -11.52 -9.31 -3.94
N ILE A 226 -11.08 -10.32 -3.16
CA ILE A 226 -11.38 -11.72 -3.43
C ILE A 226 -12.89 -11.99 -3.43
N ILE A 227 -13.63 -11.41 -2.49
CA ILE A 227 -15.10 -11.54 -2.43
C ILE A 227 -15.74 -10.96 -3.70
N CYS A 228 -15.33 -9.76 -4.11
CA CYS A 228 -15.86 -9.12 -5.33
C CYS A 228 -15.55 -9.94 -6.58
N ALA A 229 -14.32 -10.44 -6.73
CA ALA A 229 -13.92 -11.31 -7.83
C ALA A 229 -14.74 -12.61 -7.88
N THR A 230 -15.04 -13.18 -6.71
CA THR A 230 -15.86 -14.38 -6.56
C THR A 230 -17.31 -14.13 -6.97
N LEU A 231 -17.92 -13.06 -6.45
CA LEU A 231 -19.30 -12.68 -6.79
C LEU A 231 -19.44 -12.41 -8.29
N LYS A 232 -18.52 -11.62 -8.87
CA LYS A 232 -18.45 -11.38 -10.32
C LYS A 232 -18.49 -12.69 -11.12
N SER A 233 -17.67 -13.66 -10.74
CA SER A 233 -17.57 -14.94 -11.45
C SER A 233 -18.82 -15.80 -11.26
N ILE A 234 -19.42 -15.81 -10.06
CA ILE A 234 -20.66 -16.52 -9.79
C ILE A 234 -21.81 -15.95 -10.63
N TYR A 235 -21.97 -14.62 -10.71
CA TYR A 235 -23.05 -14.01 -11.49
C TYR A 235 -22.96 -14.32 -12.98
N VAL A 236 -21.76 -14.37 -13.57
CA VAL A 236 -21.59 -14.80 -14.97
C VAL A 236 -22.05 -16.25 -15.19
N ILE A 237 -21.86 -17.12 -14.20
CA ILE A 237 -22.13 -18.56 -14.33
C ILE A 237 -23.60 -18.88 -14.04
N VAL A 238 -24.17 -18.25 -13.02
CA VAL A 238 -25.48 -18.61 -12.47
C VAL A 238 -26.63 -17.88 -13.15
N ASP A 239 -26.43 -16.64 -13.61
CA ASP A 239 -27.48 -15.85 -14.24
C ASP A 239 -27.28 -15.78 -15.77
N PRO A 240 -27.98 -16.61 -16.55
CA PRO A 240 -27.82 -16.62 -18.01
C PRO A 240 -28.41 -15.38 -18.70
N VAL A 241 -29.26 -14.60 -18.00
CA VAL A 241 -29.98 -13.46 -18.57
C VAL A 241 -29.29 -12.15 -18.19
N ASN A 242 -29.03 -11.91 -16.90
CA ASN A 242 -28.43 -10.67 -16.40
C ASN A 242 -26.97 -10.81 -15.93
N GLY A 243 -26.39 -12.01 -15.99
CA GLY A 243 -25.07 -12.31 -15.42
C GLY A 243 -23.95 -11.43 -15.96
N GLY A 244 -23.97 -11.09 -17.25
CA GLY A 244 -22.99 -10.18 -17.84
C GLY A 244 -23.05 -8.76 -17.28
N ALA A 245 -24.25 -8.21 -17.08
CA ALA A 245 -24.45 -6.88 -16.52
C ALA A 245 -24.07 -6.84 -15.04
N LEU A 246 -24.54 -7.81 -14.25
CA LEU A 246 -24.19 -7.95 -12.83
C LEU A 246 -22.67 -8.13 -12.63
N ALA A 247 -22.01 -8.89 -13.51
CA ALA A 247 -20.56 -9.06 -13.48
C ALA A 247 -19.80 -7.77 -13.80
N ALA A 248 -20.33 -6.91 -14.68
CA ALA A 248 -19.76 -5.60 -14.97
C ALA A 248 -19.88 -4.65 -13.76
N GLU A 249 -21.01 -4.65 -13.06
CA GLU A 249 -21.21 -3.89 -11.82
C GLU A 249 -20.23 -4.32 -10.72
N TRP A 250 -20.15 -5.62 -10.45
CA TRP A 250 -19.20 -6.16 -9.48
C TRP A 250 -17.74 -5.97 -9.89
N GLY A 251 -17.44 -6.02 -11.19
CA GLY A 251 -16.11 -5.68 -11.71
C GLY A 251 -15.73 -4.21 -11.47
N THR A 252 -16.69 -3.29 -11.56
CA THR A 252 -16.46 -1.88 -11.23
C THR A 252 -16.12 -1.72 -9.75
N ARG A 253 -16.92 -2.36 -8.86
CA ARG A 253 -16.69 -2.36 -7.42
C ARG A 253 -15.33 -2.98 -7.04
N GLU A 254 -14.95 -4.09 -7.68
CA GLU A 254 -13.65 -4.73 -7.52
C GLU A 254 -12.51 -3.76 -7.81
N THR A 255 -12.55 -3.09 -8.97
CA THR A 255 -11.50 -2.13 -9.35
C THR A 255 -11.46 -0.90 -8.45
N PHE A 256 -12.62 -0.40 -8.01
CA PHE A 256 -12.70 0.68 -7.03
C PHE A 256 -12.03 0.29 -5.71
N ILE A 257 -12.39 -0.87 -5.14
CA ILE A 257 -11.80 -1.36 -3.89
C ILE A 257 -10.28 -1.54 -4.06
N ALA A 258 -9.82 -2.07 -5.19
CA ALA A 258 -8.40 -2.22 -5.48
C ALA A 258 -7.67 -0.86 -5.51
N VAL A 259 -8.23 0.17 -6.14
CA VAL A 259 -7.67 1.54 -6.16
C VAL A 259 -7.58 2.11 -4.75
N VAL A 260 -8.67 2.05 -3.98
CA VAL A 260 -8.70 2.56 -2.60
C VAL A 260 -7.66 1.85 -1.72
N THR A 261 -7.61 0.52 -1.80
CA THR A 261 -6.72 -0.33 -1.02
C THR A 261 -5.25 -0.06 -1.32
N THR A 262 -4.92 0.09 -2.60
CA THR A 262 -3.55 0.35 -3.04
C THR A 262 -3.05 1.71 -2.51
N ASN A 263 -3.96 2.68 -2.39
CA ASN A 263 -3.65 4.04 -1.94
C ASN A 263 -3.62 4.22 -0.41
N LEU A 264 -4.38 3.41 0.33
CA LEU A 264 -4.56 3.54 1.78
C LEU A 264 -3.24 3.62 2.59
N PRO A 265 -2.24 2.75 2.38
CA PRO A 265 -0.98 2.73 3.17
C PRO A 265 -0.26 4.06 3.23
N MET A 266 -0.28 4.81 2.12
CA MET A 266 0.43 6.07 1.99
C MET A 266 -0.34 7.23 2.62
N ILE A 267 -1.65 7.10 2.80
CA ILE A 267 -2.51 8.16 3.36
C ILE A 267 -2.58 8.07 4.90
N PHE A 268 -2.41 6.87 5.49
CA PHE A 268 -2.44 6.68 6.96
C PHE A 268 -1.60 7.68 7.77
N PRO A 269 -0.36 8.04 7.38
CA PRO A 269 0.44 9.01 8.13
C PRO A 269 -0.20 10.40 8.16
N LEU A 270 -0.83 10.85 7.07
CA LEU A 270 -1.56 12.11 7.04
C LEU A 270 -2.81 12.07 7.90
N PHE A 271 -3.58 10.98 7.84
CA PHE A 271 -4.77 10.85 8.68
C PHE A 271 -4.43 10.97 10.16
N LYS A 272 -3.29 10.42 10.59
CA LYS A 272 -2.84 10.58 11.98
C LYS A 272 -2.60 12.06 12.33
N VAL A 273 -1.92 12.82 11.46
CA VAL A 273 -1.61 14.23 11.70
C VAL A 273 -2.88 15.09 11.67
N TRP A 274 -3.78 14.84 10.72
CA TRP A 274 -5.01 15.60 10.56
C TRP A 274 -6.07 15.30 11.61
N LEU A 275 -6.07 14.07 12.16
CA LEU A 275 -6.99 13.67 13.23
C LEU A 275 -6.49 14.07 14.63
N GLN A 276 -5.19 14.35 14.81
CA GLN A 276 -4.64 14.80 16.10
C GLN A 276 -5.34 16.05 16.70
N PRO A 277 -5.70 17.08 15.92
CA PRO A 277 -6.49 18.22 16.38
C PRO A 277 -7.90 17.88 16.86
N PHE A 278 -8.51 16.81 16.33
CA PHE A 278 -9.88 16.40 16.66
C PHE A 278 -9.95 15.32 17.75
N LEU A 279 -8.82 14.69 18.10
CA LEU A 279 -8.76 13.73 19.19
C LEU A 279 -8.81 14.43 20.57
N PRO A 280 -9.64 13.93 21.52
CA PRO A 280 -9.71 14.45 22.87
C PRO A 280 -8.33 14.46 23.55
N SER A 281 -8.08 15.46 24.39
CA SER A 281 -6.83 15.65 25.13
C SER A 281 -6.40 14.44 25.98
N THR A 282 -7.34 13.55 26.34
CA THR A 282 -7.08 12.29 27.05
C THR A 282 -6.34 11.24 26.20
N LEU A 283 -6.46 11.29 24.87
CA LEU A 283 -5.73 10.42 23.93
C LEU A 283 -4.42 11.06 23.42
N ARG A 284 -4.20 12.36 23.70
CA ARG A 284 -2.96 13.08 23.31
C ARG A 284 -1.77 12.75 24.22
N SER A 285 -2.02 12.18 25.40
CA SER A 285 -0.98 11.87 26.38
C SER A 285 -0.46 10.43 26.25
N SER A 286 0.32 10.17 25.21
CA SER A 286 1.28 9.05 25.21
C SER A 286 2.47 9.35 24.30
N SER A 287 3.01 10.55 24.45
CA SER A 287 4.40 10.83 24.11
C SER A 287 5.03 11.34 25.39
N ASN A 288 5.33 10.40 26.28
CA ASN A 288 6.06 10.66 27.51
C ASN A 288 7.49 11.02 27.10
N ASN A 289 7.70 12.27 26.69
CA ASN A 289 9.02 12.88 26.73
C ASN A 289 9.36 12.97 28.22
N LYS A 290 9.91 11.88 28.78
CA LYS A 290 10.76 11.98 29.96
C LYS A 290 11.95 12.82 29.51
N ALA A 291 11.79 14.14 29.56
CA ALA A 291 12.92 15.03 29.69
C ALA A 291 13.69 14.51 30.90
N TYR A 292 14.87 13.98 30.64
CA TYR A 292 15.81 13.56 31.65
C TYR A 292 16.09 14.82 32.49
N ARG A 293 15.44 14.94 33.66
CA ARG A 293 15.88 15.90 34.66
C ARG A 293 17.23 15.39 35.14
N THR A 294 18.30 15.93 34.59
CA THR A 294 19.62 15.89 35.20
C THR A 294 19.49 16.40 36.64
N PRO A 295 19.89 15.63 37.66
CA PRO A 295 19.91 16.13 39.03
C PRO A 295 21.06 17.14 39.13
N GLY A 296 20.74 18.42 38.93
CA GLY A 296 21.66 19.49 39.30
C GLY A 296 21.86 19.47 40.81
N SER A 297 23.11 19.32 41.24
CA SER A 297 23.50 19.49 42.63
C SER A 297 23.14 20.91 43.07
N GLY A 298 22.07 21.04 43.86
CA GLY A 298 21.61 22.30 44.41
C GLY A 298 21.31 22.09 45.88
N PHE A 299 22.22 22.58 46.72
CA PHE A 299 22.12 22.66 48.16
C PHE A 299 20.77 23.26 48.59
N ILE A 300 19.99 22.51 49.38
CA ILE A 300 18.75 22.99 50.00
C ILE A 300 19.12 23.50 51.40
N THR A 301 19.10 24.82 51.59
CA THR A 301 19.16 25.42 52.93
C THR A 301 17.74 25.67 53.44
N ILE A 302 17.46 25.18 54.64
CA ILE A 302 16.19 25.33 55.35
C ILE A 302 16.18 26.70 56.05
N GLY A 303 15.21 27.54 55.72
CA GLY A 303 14.80 28.71 56.51
C GLY A 303 15.27 30.07 55.99
N GLY A 304 14.32 30.99 55.75
CA GLY A 304 14.60 32.41 55.52
C GLY A 304 13.64 33.06 54.52
N GLY A 305 12.83 34.01 54.99
CA GLY A 305 11.73 34.61 54.24
C GLY A 305 12.11 35.66 53.18
N GLY A 306 11.08 35.98 52.39
CA GLY A 306 10.82 37.22 51.65
C GLY A 306 11.98 37.95 50.95
N ALA A 307 11.98 37.91 49.61
CA ALA A 307 12.22 39.10 48.80
C ALA A 307 11.79 38.86 47.35
N SER A 308 10.91 39.73 46.87
CA SER A 308 10.64 40.01 45.47
C SER A 308 11.94 40.32 44.71
N SER A 309 12.13 39.74 43.53
CA SER A 309 13.11 40.27 42.57
C SER A 309 12.61 40.16 41.12
N HIS A 310 12.58 41.35 40.53
CA HIS A 310 12.49 41.77 39.14
C HIS A 310 12.48 40.72 38.03
N ALA A 311 11.42 40.81 37.21
CA ALA A 311 11.38 40.35 35.84
C ALA A 311 12.29 41.23 34.98
N ASP A 312 13.42 40.68 34.55
CA ASP A 312 14.25 41.27 33.50
C ASP A 312 13.85 40.72 32.12
N ARG A 313 13.41 41.63 31.26
CA ARG A 313 13.07 41.39 29.85
C ARG A 313 14.36 41.34 29.05
N THR A 314 14.71 40.17 28.51
CA THR A 314 15.69 40.06 27.42
C THR A 314 14.99 39.90 26.06
N PRO A 315 15.55 40.42 24.95
CA PRO A 315 14.86 40.44 23.67
C PRO A 315 14.88 39.07 22.99
N ARG A 316 13.74 38.68 22.42
CA ARG A 316 13.61 37.52 21.52
C ARG A 316 14.51 37.70 20.29
N SER A 317 15.59 36.93 20.21
CA SER A 317 16.24 36.61 18.93
C SER A 317 15.35 35.61 18.17
N ALA A 318 14.87 36.03 17.00
CA ALA A 318 14.04 35.22 16.13
C ALA A 318 14.94 34.28 15.29
N THR A 319 15.18 33.07 15.78
CA THR A 319 15.69 31.98 14.94
C THR A 319 14.57 31.41 14.09
N ARG A 320 14.65 31.62 12.77
CA ARG A 320 13.80 30.96 11.77
C ARG A 320 14.01 29.45 11.86
N ILE A 321 12.93 28.72 12.12
CA ILE A 321 12.90 27.26 11.98
C ILE A 321 12.80 26.96 10.48
N SER A 322 13.92 26.56 9.88
CA SER A 322 13.93 25.86 8.59
C SER A 322 13.56 24.40 8.84
N ALA A 323 12.30 24.04 8.60
CA ALA A 323 11.86 22.66 8.60
C ALA A 323 12.23 22.01 7.25
N ASN A 324 13.40 21.39 7.17
CA ASN A 324 13.66 20.33 6.19
C ASN A 324 13.33 18.99 6.88
N PRO A 325 12.26 18.27 6.50
CA PRO A 325 12.08 16.90 6.96
C PRO A 325 12.86 16.00 6.01
N THR A 326 14.17 15.84 6.24
CA THR A 326 14.87 14.67 5.71
C THR A 326 14.41 13.47 6.51
N PHE A 327 13.72 12.56 5.82
CA PHE A 327 13.51 11.18 6.22
C PHE A 327 14.89 10.55 6.38
N ASP A 328 15.43 10.57 7.60
CA ASP A 328 16.35 9.58 8.18
C ASP A 328 16.78 10.11 9.55
N ASN A 329 16.05 9.69 10.59
CA ASN A 329 16.54 9.69 11.95
C ASN A 329 16.04 8.40 12.60
N GLU A 330 16.60 7.29 12.12
CA GLU A 330 16.74 6.12 12.98
C GLU A 330 17.84 6.45 13.99
N SER A 331 17.48 6.44 15.26
CA SER A 331 18.41 6.54 16.36
C SER A 331 19.30 5.30 16.35
N GLU A 332 20.51 5.42 15.79
CA GLU A 332 21.60 4.55 16.18
C GLU A 332 21.86 4.77 17.67
N GLU A 333 21.74 3.71 18.46
CA GLU A 333 22.37 3.65 19.77
C GLU A 333 23.88 3.78 19.54
N ARG A 334 24.42 5.00 19.71
CA ARG A 334 25.87 5.20 19.76
C ARG A 334 26.38 4.59 21.07
N ILE A 335 26.84 3.35 20.97
CA ILE A 335 27.90 2.81 21.81
C ILE A 335 29.08 3.79 21.73
N PHE A 336 29.61 4.18 22.89
CA PHE A 336 30.77 5.05 23.03
C PHE A 336 31.87 4.59 22.07
N LYS A 337 32.31 5.49 21.17
CA LYS A 337 33.61 5.35 20.52
C LYS A 337 34.67 5.76 21.54
N ASP A 338 35.66 4.91 21.72
CA ASP A 338 36.90 5.18 22.41
C ASP A 338 37.58 6.40 21.78
N ASP A 339 37.31 7.59 22.31
CA ASP A 339 38.23 8.71 22.26
C ASP A 339 38.74 8.92 23.68
N GLU A 340 40.07 8.97 23.81
CA GLU A 340 40.84 9.02 25.05
C GLU A 340 40.21 9.88 26.15
N VAL A 341 39.50 9.23 27.09
CA VAL A 341 39.27 9.83 28.41
C VAL A 341 40.58 9.71 29.16
N LYS A 342 41.41 10.76 29.10
CA LYS A 342 42.47 10.97 30.09
C LYS A 342 41.82 11.03 31.46
N MET A 343 41.88 9.93 32.20
CA MET A 343 41.58 9.94 33.63
C MET A 343 42.56 10.90 34.29
N GLN A 344 42.03 12.02 34.80
CA GLN A 344 42.77 12.85 35.73
C GLN A 344 43.13 11.96 36.93
N HIS A 345 44.43 11.86 37.21
CA HIS A 345 44.95 11.19 38.40
C HIS A 345 44.25 11.77 39.63
N LEU A 346 43.42 10.94 40.28
CA LEU A 346 42.97 11.21 41.63
C LEU A 346 44.21 11.10 42.52
N HIS A 347 44.69 12.23 43.04
CA HIS A 347 45.71 12.22 44.08
C HIS A 347 45.14 11.47 45.29
N SER A 348 45.74 10.33 45.63
CA SER A 348 45.53 9.69 46.91
C SER A 348 46.01 10.63 48.01
N PRO A 349 45.18 10.95 49.03
CA PRO A 349 45.66 11.63 50.22
C PRO A 349 46.67 10.71 50.91
N THR A 350 47.88 11.22 51.08
CA THR A 350 48.91 10.65 51.94
C THR A 350 48.35 10.48 53.36
N GLU A 351 48.77 9.40 54.04
CA GLU A 351 48.42 9.10 55.43
C GLU A 351 48.55 10.32 56.34
N SER A 352 47.43 10.82 56.87
CA SER A 352 47.33 11.37 58.22
C SER A 352 45.87 11.46 58.64
N GLU A 353 45.58 10.89 59.81
CA GLU A 353 44.36 10.99 60.63
C GLU A 353 43.06 10.34 60.11
N ARG A 354 42.79 9.12 60.62
CA ARG A 354 41.47 8.46 60.58
C ARG A 354 40.57 8.96 61.71
N PRO A 355 39.31 9.37 61.44
CA PRO A 355 38.25 9.29 62.43
C PRO A 355 37.66 7.88 62.44
N GLN A 356 37.54 7.27 63.62
CA GLN A 356 36.91 5.97 63.82
C GLN A 356 35.39 6.06 63.56
N GLY A 357 34.84 5.18 62.70
CA GLY A 357 33.39 4.98 62.58
C GLY A 357 32.76 4.97 61.18
N ALA A 358 33.52 5.04 60.08
CA ALA A 358 32.96 5.03 58.73
C ALA A 358 32.98 3.62 58.08
N ILE A 359 31.80 3.11 57.69
CA ILE A 359 31.67 1.89 56.88
C ILE A 359 31.89 2.26 55.41
N VAL A 360 32.91 1.68 54.78
CA VAL A 360 33.21 1.86 53.35
C VAL A 360 32.81 0.59 52.61
N VAL A 361 31.85 0.70 51.67
CA VAL A 361 31.44 -0.40 50.80
C VAL A 361 32.17 -0.25 49.45
N SER A 362 33.16 -1.09 49.19
CA SER A 362 33.81 -1.18 47.88
C SER A 362 33.07 -2.20 47.01
N LYS A 363 32.53 -1.77 45.87
CA LYS A 363 32.08 -2.69 44.81
C LYS A 363 33.24 -2.93 43.85
N GLN A 364 33.82 -4.13 43.88
CA GLN A 364 34.68 -4.62 42.81
C GLN A 364 33.81 -5.05 41.64
N VAL A 365 34.11 -4.53 40.45
CA VAL A 365 33.53 -4.99 39.18
C VAL A 365 34.68 -5.62 38.40
N SER A 366 34.63 -6.93 38.19
CA SER A 366 35.54 -7.64 37.30
C SER A 366 34.94 -7.66 35.89
N VAL A 367 35.70 -7.16 34.92
CA VAL A 367 35.33 -7.22 33.49
C VAL A 367 36.29 -8.19 32.81
N THR A 368 35.80 -9.37 32.44
CA THR A 368 36.52 -10.33 31.59
C THR A 368 36.26 -9.99 30.12
N THR A 369 37.32 -9.66 29.38
CA THR A 369 37.30 -9.46 27.93
C THR A 369 37.87 -10.71 27.25
N GLU A 370 37.03 -11.44 26.51
CA GLU A 370 37.48 -12.52 25.63
C GLU A 370 37.88 -11.94 24.26
N ALA A 371 39.15 -12.07 23.89
CA ALA A 371 39.65 -11.66 22.59
C ALA A 371 39.57 -12.83 21.59
N PHE A 372 38.72 -12.71 20.57
CA PHE A 372 38.72 -13.59 19.40
C PHE A 372 39.89 -13.20 18.47
N GLY A 373 40.98 -13.98 18.53
CA GLY A 373 42.13 -13.82 17.65
C GLY A 373 41.84 -14.27 16.21
N LYS A 374 41.99 -13.35 15.24
CA LYS A 374 42.17 -13.70 13.83
C LYS A 374 43.62 -14.10 13.60
N GLN A 375 43.85 -15.38 13.31
CA GLN A 375 45.12 -15.89 12.81
C GLN A 375 45.41 -15.30 11.42
N GLY A 376 46.40 -14.41 11.35
CA GLY A 376 47.08 -14.04 10.10
C GLY A 376 48.25 -14.99 9.89
N ALA A 377 48.20 -15.77 8.81
CA ALA A 377 49.27 -16.67 8.40
C ALA A 377 50.41 -15.88 7.73
N CYS A 378 51.56 -15.80 8.39
CA CYS A 378 52.85 -15.53 7.76
C CYS A 378 53.33 -16.78 7.00
N ARG A 379 53.80 -16.61 5.76
CA ARG A 379 54.67 -17.58 5.07
C ARG A 379 56.12 -17.08 5.12
N PRO A 380 57.10 -17.94 5.41
CA PRO A 380 58.50 -17.68 5.11
C PRO A 380 59.01 -18.52 3.92
N VAL A 381 60.00 -17.94 3.23
CA VAL A 381 60.90 -18.44 2.17
C VAL A 381 60.29 -18.70 0.79
#